data_AF-A0A6P0ZRJ8-F1
#
_entry.id   AF-A0A6P0ZRJ8-F1
#
_cell.length_a   1.000
_cell.length_b   1.000
_cell.length_c   1.000
_cell.angle_alpha   90.00
_cell.angle_beta   90.00
_cell.angle_gamma   90.00
#
_symmetry.space_group_name_H-M   'P 1'
#
loop_
_entity.id
_entity.type
_entity.pdbx_description
1 polymer ?
#
loop_
_entity_poly.entity_id
_entity_poly.type
_entity_poly.pdbx_seq_one_letter_code
_entity_poly.pdbx_strand_id
1 'polypeptide(L)' 'MAWGGDLYRQCARHREWFANSLIINAREEGKGSQEAWQLSQCIQNQEFTRLVRNHSIDESRHSKMFVTLLNK' A
#
# COMPACT_ATOMS: atom_id res chain seq x y z
N MET A 1 7.16 -24.37 -9.17
CA MET A 1 7.06 -22.90 -9.27
C MET A 1 6.26 -22.44 -8.07
N ALA A 2 6.88 -21.81 -7.07
CA ALA A 2 6.15 -21.35 -5.88
C ALA A 2 5.28 -20.16 -6.30
N TRP A 3 3.97 -20.22 -6.01
CA TRP A 3 3.07 -19.09 -6.20
C TRP A 3 3.56 -17.91 -5.35
N GLY A 4 3.29 -16.66 -5.77
CA GLY A 4 3.85 -15.46 -5.11
C GLY A 4 3.66 -15.43 -3.59
N GLY A 5 2.53 -15.93 -3.08
CA GLY A 5 2.25 -16.05 -1.65
C GLY A 5 3.16 -17.05 -0.90
N ASP A 6 3.52 -18.17 -1.52
CA ASP A 6 4.43 -19.15 -0.90
C ASP A 6 5.86 -18.62 -0.82
N LEU A 7 6.29 -17.90 -1.87
CA LEU A 7 7.59 -17.24 -1.86
C LEU A 7 7.65 -16.13 -0.80
N TYR A 8 6.62 -15.28 -0.75
CA TYR A 8 6.51 -14.25 0.28
C TYR A 8 6.58 -14.87 1.69
N ARG A 9 5.82 -15.95 1.93
CA ARG A 9 5.81 -16.66 3.21
C ARG A 9 7.18 -17.22 3.59
N GLN A 10 7.94 -17.73 2.62
CA GLN A 10 9.30 -18.23 2.87
C GLN A 10 10.24 -17.08 3.24
N CYS A 11 10.26 -16.01 2.44
CA CYS A 11 11.12 -14.86 2.68
C CYS A 11 10.76 -14.13 3.99
N ALA A 12 9.49 -14.03 4.35
CA ALA A 12 9.00 -13.39 5.57
C ALA A 12 9.49 -14.04 6.86
N ARG A 13 10.08 -15.25 6.81
CA ARG A 13 10.73 -15.88 7.96
C ARG A 13 12.06 -15.23 8.33
N HIS A 14 12.68 -14.50 7.39
CA HIS A 14 13.88 -13.72 7.65
C HIS A 14 13.49 -12.33 8.16
N ARG A 15 13.84 -12.02 9.42
CA ARG A 15 13.38 -10.81 10.13
C ARG A 15 13.71 -9.52 9.39
N GLU A 16 14.93 -9.39 8.88
CA GLU A 16 15.36 -8.22 8.12
C GLU A 16 14.59 -8.09 6.80
N TRP A 17 14.43 -9.19 6.07
CA TRP A 17 13.64 -9.20 4.84
C TRP A 17 12.19 -8.78 5.11
N PHE A 18 11.59 -9.29 6.18
CA PHE A 18 10.22 -8.95 6.56
C PHE A 18 10.08 -7.49 6.99
N ALA A 19 11.01 -6.97 7.80
CA ALA A 19 11.01 -5.55 8.17
C ALA A 19 11.14 -4.65 6.93
N ASN A 20 12.04 -5.00 6.01
CA ASN A 20 12.21 -4.27 4.75
C ASN A 20 10.98 -4.35 3.85
N SER A 21 10.28 -5.50 3.79
CA SER A 21 9.04 -5.63 3.03
C SER A 21 7.94 -4.73 3.59
N LEU A 22 7.81 -4.61 4.92
CA LEU A 22 6.88 -3.69 5.56
C LEU A 22 7.21 -2.22 5.24
N ILE A 23 8.49 -1.84 5.30
CA ILE A 23 8.94 -0.46 4.96
C ILE A 23 8.61 -0.13 3.50
N ILE A 24 8.94 -1.04 2.58
CA ILE A 24 8.68 -0.85 1.15
C ILE A 24 7.18 -0.75 0.91
N ASN A 25 6.37 -1.66 1.44
CA ASN A 25 4.92 -1.60 1.28
C ASN A 25 4.33 -0.32 1.89
N ALA A 26 4.78 0.10 3.07
CA ALA A 26 4.33 1.37 3.67
C ALA A 26 4.60 2.57 2.74
N ARG A 27 5.77 2.60 2.09
CA ARG A 27 6.15 3.64 1.14
C ARG A 27 5.31 3.59 -0.13
N GLU A 28 5.15 2.41 -0.74
CA GLU A 28 4.43 2.28 -2.00
C GLU A 28 2.95 2.64 -1.84
N GLU A 29 2.27 2.17 -0.79
CA GLU A 29 0.87 2.55 -0.55
C GLU A 29 0.74 4.03 -0.18
N GLY A 30 1.71 4.58 0.56
CA GLY A 30 1.73 6.02 0.87
C GLY A 30 1.88 6.88 -0.38
N LYS A 31 2.74 6.46 -1.32
CA LYS A 31 2.92 7.11 -2.62
C LYS A 31 1.67 6.95 -3.49
N GLY A 32 1.12 5.74 -3.61
CA GLY A 32 -0.11 5.46 -4.35
C GLY A 32 -1.30 6.28 -3.84
N SER A 33 -1.41 6.45 -2.52
CA SER A 33 -2.39 7.34 -1.89
C SER A 33 -2.29 8.79 -2.39
N GLN A 34 -1.07 9.35 -2.44
CA GLN A 34 -0.82 10.71 -2.91
C GLN A 34 -1.14 10.86 -4.41
N GLU A 35 -0.67 9.93 -5.23
CA GLU A 35 -0.90 9.93 -6.68
C GLU A 35 -2.38 9.80 -7.02
N ALA A 36 -3.11 8.90 -6.33
CA ALA A 36 -4.55 8.76 -6.47
C ALA A 36 -5.29 10.03 -6.05
N TRP A 37 -4.87 10.68 -4.96
CA TRP A 37 -5.47 11.94 -4.53
C TRP A 37 -5.32 13.04 -5.59
N GLN A 38 -4.12 13.18 -6.15
CA GLN A 38 -3.82 14.14 -7.21
C GLN A 38 -4.63 13.83 -8.47
N LEU A 39 -4.68 12.57 -8.89
CA LEU A 39 -5.48 12.12 -10.03
C LEU A 39 -6.95 12.50 -9.86
N SER A 40 -7.51 12.34 -8.65
CA SER A 40 -8.91 12.67 -8.38
C SER A 40 -9.26 14.14 -8.61
N GLN A 41 -8.28 15.06 -8.65
CA GLN A 41 -8.53 16.47 -8.94
C GLN A 41 -8.68 16.75 -10.44
N CYS A 42 -8.25 15.83 -11.29
CA CYS A 42 -8.25 15.98 -12.75
C CYS A 42 -9.41 15.23 -13.43
N ILE A 43 -10.17 14.42 -12.68
CA ILE A 43 -11.26 13.61 -13.22
C ILE A 43 -12.54 14.46 -13.34
N GLN A 44 -13.14 14.50 -14.53
CA GLN A 44 -14.39 15.24 -14.77
C GLN A 44 -15.64 14.48 -14.29
N ASN A 45 -15.61 13.16 -14.36
CA ASN A 45 -16.70 12.32 -13.89
C ASN A 45 -16.73 12.28 -12.35
N GLN A 46 -17.84 12.73 -11.76
CA GLN A 46 -17.97 12.84 -10.30
C GLN A 46 -17.96 11.48 -9.59
N GLU A 47 -18.53 10.44 -10.20
CA GLU A 47 -18.53 9.10 -9.63
C GLU A 47 -17.11 8.53 -9.57
N PHE A 48 -16.36 8.64 -10.67
CA PHE A 48 -14.96 8.21 -10.71
C PHE A 48 -14.08 9.03 -9.75
N THR A 49 -14.32 10.34 -9.64
CA THR A 49 -13.64 11.18 -8.66
C THR A 49 -13.84 10.66 -7.23
N ARG A 50 -15.08 10.29 -6.88
CA ARG A 50 -15.40 9.71 -5.56
C ARG A 50 -14.69 8.38 -5.35
N LEU A 51 -14.71 7.48 -6.34
CA LEU A 51 -14.05 6.18 -6.25
C LEU A 51 -12.53 6.32 -6.04
N VAL A 52 -11.88 7.19 -6.82
CA VAL A 52 -10.43 7.41 -6.70
C VAL A 52 -10.05 8.07 -5.38
N ARG A 53 -10.87 8.99 -4.86
CA ARG A 53 -10.67 9.56 -3.50
C ARG A 53 -10.78 8.51 -2.41
N ASN A 54 -11.79 7.64 -2.49
CA ASN A 54 -11.95 6.55 -1.54
C ASN A 54 -10.74 5.60 -1.57
N HIS A 55 -10.28 5.25 -2.76
CA HIS A 55 -9.09 4.42 -2.92
C HIS A 55 -7.83 5.08 -2.34
N SER A 56 -7.63 6.39 -2.56
CA SER A 56 -6.54 7.15 -1.93
C SER A 56 -6.56 7.06 -0.40
N ILE A 57 -7.75 7.12 0.22
CA ILE A 57 -7.92 6.98 1.67
C ILE A 57 -7.56 5.56 2.13
N ASP A 58 -7.97 4.54 1.37
CA ASP A 58 -7.66 3.15 1.69
C ASP A 58 -6.17 2.87 1.60
N GLU A 59 -5.47 3.38 0.58
CA GLU A 59 -4.01 3.25 0.51
C GLU A 59 -3.27 4.00 1.62
N SER A 60 -3.80 5.15 2.07
CA SER A 60 -3.29 5.82 3.26
C SER A 60 -3.41 4.94 4.52
N ARG A 61 -4.52 4.20 4.64
CA ARG A 61 -4.75 3.25 5.74
C ARG A 61 -3.81 2.05 5.65
N HIS A 62 -3.60 1.49 4.46
CA HIS A 62 -2.65 0.40 4.24
C HIS A 62 -1.22 0.82 4.61
N SER A 63 -0.79 2.01 4.18
CA SER A 63 0.51 2.56 4.56
C SER A 63 0.69 2.62 6.09
N LYS A 64 -0.30 3.16 6.82
CA LYS A 64 -0.29 3.20 8.29
C LYS A 64 -0.31 1.82 8.94
N MET A 65 -1.03 0.87 8.35
CA MET A 65 -1.05 -0.52 8.81
C MET A 65 0.35 -1.13 8.76
N PHE A 66 1.08 -0.98 7.65
CA PHE A 66 2.44 -1.50 7.54
C PHE A 66 3.42 -0.86 8.54
N VAL A 67 3.34 0.46 8.76
CA VAL A 67 4.11 1.15 9.81
C VAL A 67 3.77 0.61 11.20
N THR A 68 2.50 0.34 11.46
CA THR A 68 2.05 -0.22 12.75
C THR A 68 2.60 -1.63 12.97
N LEU A 69 2.65 -2.46 11.92
CA LEU A 69 3.21 -3.82 11.99
C LEU A 69 4.72 -3.81 12.24
N LEU A 70 5.45 -2.81 11.72
CA LEU A 70 6.88 -2.68 11.94
C LEU A 70 7.24 -2.33 13.40
N ASN A 71 6.35 -1.62 14.09
CA ASN A 71 6.57 -1.14 15.46
C ASN A 71 6.02 -2.10 16.54
N LYS A 72 5.62 -3.32 16.16
CA LYS A 72 5.17 -4.39 17.07
C LYS A 72 6.27 -5.41 17.31
#